data_AF-M0E520-F1
#
_entry.id   AF-M0E520-F1
#
_cell.length_a   1.000
_cell.length_b   1.000
_cell.length_c   1.000
_cell.angle_alpha   90.00
_cell.angle_beta   90.00
_cell.angle_gamma   90.00
#
_symmetry.space_group_name_H-M   'P 1'
#
loop_
_entity.id
_entity.type
_entity.pdbx_description
1 polymer ?
#
loop_
_entity_poly.entity_id
_entity_poly.type
_entity_poly.pdbx_seq_one_letter_code
_entity_poly.pdbx_strand_id
1 'polypeptide(L)'
;MLHTLAHGLRLALQRTGGVDIRSLQESFEEGDEEAFVFESTVGGNGVTDLLFGTDDGVYTELVEALEVMYTNIDGCDCGSGCPECLYQYGCSENNKDRTFSKEGFRDLLAEVMTQDPGKIVLD
;
A
#
# COMPACT_ATOMS: atom_id res chain seq x y z
N MET A 1 -2.49 -1.57 -10.54
CA MET A 1 -2.74 -2.07 -9.16
C MET A 1 -1.49 -2.02 -8.30
N LEU A 2 -0.36 -2.54 -8.78
CA LEU A 2 0.93 -2.49 -8.10
C LEU A 2 1.33 -1.08 -7.59
N HIS A 3 1.13 -0.06 -8.43
CA HIS A 3 1.35 1.33 -8.03
C HIS A 3 0.50 1.72 -6.80
N THR A 4 -0.79 1.41 -6.79
CA THR A 4 -1.69 1.67 -5.64
C THR A 4 -1.22 0.96 -4.37
N LEU A 5 -0.81 -0.31 -4.49
CA LEU A 5 -0.27 -1.07 -3.38
C LEU A 5 0.96 -0.39 -2.79
N ALA A 6 1.90 0.07 -3.63
CA ALA A 6 3.10 0.78 -3.17
C ALA A 6 2.75 2.04 -2.35
N HIS A 7 1.75 2.83 -2.77
CA HIS A 7 1.31 4.00 -1.99
C HIS A 7 0.62 3.65 -0.68
N GLY A 8 -0.22 2.61 -0.70
CA GLY A 8 -0.84 2.11 0.51
C GLY A 8 0.20 1.67 1.55
N LEU A 9 1.25 0.96 1.11
CA LEU A 9 2.37 0.55 1.97
C LEU A 9 3.14 1.75 2.52
N ARG A 10 3.39 2.79 1.70
CA ARG A 10 4.02 4.03 2.17
C ARG A 10 3.20 4.72 3.27
N LEU A 11 1.88 4.81 3.11
CA LEU A 11 1.03 5.39 4.15
C LEU A 11 1.10 4.58 5.45
N ALA A 12 0.99 3.26 5.35
CA ALA A 12 1.05 2.40 6.53
C ALA A 12 2.36 2.57 7.27
N LEU A 13 3.48 2.58 6.55
CA LEU A 13 4.81 2.83 7.10
C LEU A 13 4.97 4.22 7.71
N GLN A 14 4.31 5.24 7.16
CA GLN A 14 4.23 6.55 7.81
C GLN A 14 3.53 6.45 9.18
N ARG A 15 2.45 5.66 9.28
CA ARG A 15 1.70 5.49 10.54
C ARG A 15 2.46 4.65 11.56
N THR A 16 3.01 3.52 11.15
CA THR A 16 3.72 2.57 12.04
C THR A 16 5.12 3.06 12.40
N GLY A 17 5.88 3.57 11.42
CA GLY A 17 7.24 4.07 11.60
C GLY A 17 7.34 5.52 12.08
N GLY A 18 6.22 6.26 12.14
CA GLY A 18 6.19 7.65 12.59
C GLY A 18 7.00 8.60 11.71
N VAL A 19 7.13 8.29 10.42
CA VAL A 19 7.93 9.08 9.47
C VAL A 19 7.09 9.94 8.54
N ASP A 20 7.69 10.97 7.95
CA ASP A 20 7.03 11.75 6.91
C ASP A 20 6.84 10.87 5.67
N ILE A 21 5.69 10.94 5.02
CA ILE A 21 5.42 10.17 3.79
C ILE A 21 6.48 10.43 2.70
N ARG A 22 7.10 11.62 2.67
CA ARG A 22 8.15 11.99 1.73
C ARG A 22 9.51 11.36 2.04
N SER A 23 9.72 10.81 3.24
CA SER A 23 10.92 10.01 3.50
C SER A 23 10.80 8.58 2.98
N LEU A 24 9.62 8.20 2.48
CA LEU A 24 9.37 6.92 1.81
C LEU A 24 9.20 7.18 0.31
N GLN A 25 9.98 6.50 -0.50
CA GLN A 25 10.00 6.59 -1.95
C GLN A 25 9.49 5.30 -2.56
N GLU A 26 9.02 5.41 -3.79
CA GLU A 26 8.55 4.30 -4.61
C GLU A 26 9.18 4.33 -6.00
N SER A 27 9.36 3.15 -6.57
CA SER A 27 9.76 2.99 -7.97
C SER A 27 9.04 1.78 -8.57
N PHE A 28 8.57 1.93 -9.79
CA PHE A 28 7.96 0.89 -10.62
C PHE A 28 8.03 1.37 -12.07
N GLU A 29 8.22 0.47 -13.04
CA GLU A 29 8.08 0.83 -14.46
C GLU A 29 6.71 0.38 -15.00
N GLU A 30 6.19 1.11 -15.99
CA GLU A 30 4.92 0.75 -16.61
C GLU A 30 5.09 -0.54 -17.42
N GLY A 31 4.45 -1.62 -16.98
CA GLY A 31 4.60 -2.95 -17.55
C GLY A 31 5.41 -3.92 -16.69
N ASP A 32 6.02 -3.43 -15.60
CA ASP A 32 6.67 -4.30 -14.62
C ASP A 32 5.65 -4.97 -13.69
N GLU A 33 5.99 -6.19 -13.28
CA GLU A 33 5.27 -6.95 -12.26
C GLU A 33 5.81 -6.66 -10.83
N GLU A 34 6.77 -5.72 -10.70
CA GLU A 34 7.46 -5.41 -9.45
C GLU A 34 7.43 -3.92 -9.10
N ALA A 35 7.25 -3.62 -7.81
CA ALA A 35 7.41 -2.27 -7.27
C ALA A 35 8.29 -2.29 -6.04
N PHE A 36 9.03 -1.20 -5.87
CA PHE A 36 9.91 -0.96 -4.74
C PHE A 36 9.32 0.12 -3.86
N VAL A 37 9.33 -0.10 -2.55
CA VAL A 37 9.10 0.91 -1.52
C VAL A 37 10.34 0.97 -0.65
N PHE A 38 10.96 2.13 -0.52
CA PHE A 38 12.26 2.28 0.13
C PHE A 38 12.42 3.63 0.83
N GLU A 39 13.35 3.71 1.77
CA GLU A 39 13.63 4.91 2.54
C GLU A 39 14.53 5.86 1.75
N SER A 40 14.28 7.18 1.82
CA SER A 40 15.16 8.18 1.22
C SER A 40 16.47 8.38 2.01
N THR A 41 16.52 7.88 3.25
CA THR A 41 17.66 8.01 4.14
C THR A 41 18.83 7.19 3.62
N VAL A 42 19.99 7.82 3.39
CA VAL A 42 21.21 7.11 2.99
C VAL A 42 21.60 6.12 4.08
N GLY A 43 21.65 4.82 3.73
CA GLY A 43 21.93 3.73 4.65
C GLY A 43 20.71 3.13 5.35
N GLY A 44 19.52 3.71 5.16
CA GLY A 44 18.26 3.24 5.76
C GLY A 44 18.07 3.66 7.22
N ASN A 45 16.82 3.73 7.65
CA ASN A 45 16.39 3.93 9.03
C ASN A 45 15.45 2.81 9.54
N GLY A 46 15.29 1.73 8.77
CA GLY A 46 14.65 0.47 9.20
C GLY A 46 13.11 0.50 9.22
N VAL A 47 12.48 1.55 8.71
CA VAL A 47 11.02 1.70 8.67
C VAL A 47 10.39 0.68 7.73
N THR A 48 10.95 0.48 6.54
CA THR A 48 10.43 -0.53 5.59
C THR A 48 10.50 -1.95 6.15
N ASP A 49 11.45 -2.22 7.04
CA ASP A 49 11.60 -3.52 7.69
C ASP A 49 10.45 -3.82 8.66
N LEU A 50 9.76 -2.79 9.16
CA LEU A 50 8.63 -2.96 10.07
C LEU A 50 7.51 -3.81 9.46
N LEU A 51 7.28 -3.72 8.13
CA LEU A 51 6.27 -4.55 7.45
C LEU A 51 6.55 -6.05 7.57
N PHE A 52 7.80 -6.44 7.79
CA PHE A 52 8.23 -7.83 7.91
C PHE A 52 8.44 -8.25 9.37
N GLY A 53 8.18 -7.35 10.32
CA GLY A 53 8.09 -7.69 11.74
C GLY A 53 7.00 -8.75 11.95
N THR A 54 7.26 -9.70 12.84
CA THR A 54 6.26 -10.71 13.21
C THR A 54 6.05 -10.78 14.71
N ASP A 55 4.79 -10.95 15.11
CA ASP A 55 4.38 -11.32 16.47
C ASP A 55 3.64 -12.65 16.41
N ASP A 56 4.12 -13.67 17.13
CA ASP A 56 3.62 -15.04 17.06
C ASP A 56 3.44 -15.59 15.61
N GLY A 57 4.31 -15.18 14.69
CA GLY A 57 4.28 -15.59 13.28
C GLY A 57 3.31 -14.81 12.38
N VAL A 58 2.71 -13.74 12.90
CA VAL A 58 1.80 -12.85 12.18
C VAL A 58 2.53 -11.56 11.80
N TYR A 59 2.45 -11.13 10.53
CA TYR A 59 2.98 -9.84 10.09
C TYR A 59 2.04 -8.69 10.50
N THR A 60 2.06 -8.30 11.77
CA THR A 60 1.11 -7.35 12.36
C THR A 60 1.04 -6.02 11.61
N GLU A 61 2.19 -5.43 11.30
CA GLU A 61 2.29 -4.13 10.62
C GLU A 61 1.82 -4.22 9.15
N LEU A 62 2.04 -5.35 8.48
CA LEU A 62 1.54 -5.58 7.13
C LEU A 62 0.02 -5.76 7.12
N VAL A 63 -0.53 -6.49 8.09
CA VAL A 63 -1.99 -6.64 8.23
C VAL A 63 -2.62 -5.28 8.48
N GLU A 64 -2.09 -4.51 9.43
CA GLU A 64 -2.57 -3.14 9.71
C GLU A 64 -2.48 -2.26 8.46
N ALA A 65 -1.41 -2.39 7.66
CA ALA A 65 -1.28 -1.68 6.40
C ALA A 65 -2.44 -1.99 5.43
N LEU A 66 -2.75 -3.26 5.25
CA LEU A 66 -3.81 -3.72 4.36
C LEU A 66 -5.19 -3.27 4.86
N GLU A 67 -5.43 -3.32 6.18
CA GLU A 67 -6.68 -2.84 6.79
C GLU A 67 -6.88 -1.34 6.60
N VAL A 68 -5.81 -0.53 6.75
CA VAL A 68 -5.85 0.91 6.51
C VAL A 68 -6.16 1.21 5.04
N MET A 69 -5.54 0.49 4.11
CA MET A 69 -5.82 0.62 2.67
C MET A 69 -7.29 0.29 2.38
N TYR A 70 -7.78 -0.85 2.87
CA TYR A 70 -9.14 -1.30 2.63
C TYR A 70 -10.16 -0.29 3.17
N THR A 71 -9.99 0.13 4.43
CA THR A 71 -10.89 1.08 5.09
C THR A 71 -11.01 2.39 4.30
N ASN A 72 -9.90 2.87 3.76
CA ASN A 72 -9.91 4.12 3.01
C ASN A 72 -10.56 4.00 1.63
N ILE A 73 -10.34 2.88 0.96
CA ILE A 73 -10.94 2.62 -0.36
C ILE A 73 -12.44 2.38 -0.24
N ASP A 74 -12.86 1.58 0.75
CA ASP A 74 -14.27 1.28 1.02
C ASP A 74 -15.04 2.54 1.43
N GLY A 75 -14.43 3.40 2.25
CA GLY A 75 -15.02 4.65 2.71
C GLY A 75 -15.05 5.80 1.70
N CYS A 76 -14.43 5.66 0.53
CA CYS A 76 -14.35 6.76 -0.44
C CYS A 76 -15.54 6.78 -1.43
N ASP A 77 -16.11 7.96 -1.60
CA ASP A 77 -17.30 8.24 -2.42
C ASP A 77 -17.01 8.51 -3.91
N CYS A 78 -15.75 8.36 -4.36
CA CYS A 78 -15.40 8.52 -5.77
C CYS A 78 -15.96 7.39 -6.65
N GLY A 79 -16.02 7.61 -7.96
CA GLY A 79 -16.52 6.64 -8.93
C GLY A 79 -15.65 5.39 -9.02
N SER A 80 -14.52 5.49 -9.73
CA SER A 80 -13.62 4.37 -9.99
C SER A 80 -12.19 4.60 -9.48
N GLY A 81 -11.79 5.84 -9.18
CA GLY A 81 -10.51 6.17 -8.56
C GLY A 81 -10.31 7.68 -8.35
N CYS A 82 -9.73 8.06 -7.22
CA CYS A 82 -9.28 9.43 -6.95
C CYS A 82 -7.99 9.44 -6.10
N PRO A 83 -7.28 10.59 -6.03
CA PRO A 83 -6.09 10.71 -5.18
C PRO A 83 -6.35 10.43 -3.69
N GLU A 84 -7.58 10.67 -3.21
CA GLU A 84 -7.93 10.50 -1.80
C GLU A 84 -8.11 9.02 -1.42
N CYS A 85 -8.84 8.21 -2.22
CA CYS A 85 -8.99 6.78 -1.92
C CYS A 85 -7.67 6.01 -2.02
N LEU A 86 -6.74 6.49 -2.84
CA LEU A 86 -5.48 5.81 -3.13
C LEU A 86 -4.29 6.38 -2.35
N TYR A 87 -4.53 7.42 -1.54
CA TYR A 87 -3.49 8.13 -0.77
C TYR A 87 -2.31 8.63 -1.60
N GLN A 88 -2.57 9.09 -2.83
CA GLN A 88 -1.53 9.48 -3.77
C GLN A 88 -1.50 10.98 -4.02
N TYR A 89 -0.98 11.74 -3.05
CA TYR A 89 -0.78 13.18 -3.21
C TYR A 89 0.36 13.46 -4.20
N GLY A 90 0.03 13.69 -5.47
CA GLY A 90 0.99 14.09 -6.51
C GLY A 90 1.05 13.19 -7.74
N CYS A 91 0.36 12.04 -7.74
CA CYS A 91 0.26 11.19 -8.91
C CYS A 91 -1.07 11.43 -9.65
N SER A 92 -1.00 12.04 -10.83
CA SER A 92 -2.19 12.44 -11.60
C SER A 92 -2.68 11.39 -12.60
N GLU A 93 -1.88 10.41 -13.00
CA GLU A 93 -2.23 9.55 -14.14
C GLU A 93 -2.75 8.17 -13.76
N ASN A 94 -2.24 7.57 -12.69
CA ASN A 94 -2.52 6.17 -12.36
C ASN A 94 -3.66 5.96 -11.33
N ASN A 95 -4.34 7.07 -10.98
CA ASN A 95 -5.33 7.14 -9.90
C ASN A 95 -6.67 7.71 -10.34
N LYS A 96 -6.88 7.77 -11.65
CA LYS A 96 -8.10 8.30 -12.23
C LYS A 96 -9.04 7.13 -12.53
N ASP A 97 -10.32 7.45 -12.62
CA ASP A 97 -11.36 6.49 -13.00
C ASP A 97 -11.05 5.67 -14.27
N ARG A 98 -10.23 6.22 -15.17
CA ARG A 98 -9.84 5.58 -16.44
C ARG A 98 -8.68 4.59 -16.35
N THR A 99 -7.90 4.64 -15.27
CA THR A 99 -6.64 3.87 -15.11
C THR A 99 -6.64 2.99 -13.86
N PHE A 100 -7.64 3.14 -13.00
CA PHE A 100 -7.76 2.40 -11.76
C PHE A 100 -9.18 1.86 -11.54
N SER A 101 -9.26 0.65 -10.98
CA SER A 101 -10.50 -0.01 -10.58
C SER A 101 -10.58 -0.06 -9.05
N LYS A 102 -11.35 0.85 -8.46
CA LYS A 102 -11.61 0.89 -7.02
C LYS A 102 -12.21 -0.42 -6.52
N GLU A 103 -13.23 -0.91 -7.20
CA GLU A 103 -13.90 -2.17 -6.84
C GLU A 103 -12.92 -3.35 -6.93
N GLY A 104 -12.18 -3.47 -8.04
CA GLY A 104 -11.25 -4.58 -8.21
C GLY A 104 -10.12 -4.60 -7.16
N PHE A 105 -9.58 -3.43 -6.80
CA PHE A 105 -8.55 -3.35 -5.78
C PHE A 105 -9.11 -3.57 -4.36
N ARG A 106 -10.32 -3.07 -4.07
CA ARG A 106 -11.03 -3.35 -2.83
C ARG A 106 -11.27 -4.84 -2.63
N ASP A 107 -11.73 -5.53 -3.68
CA ASP A 107 -12.03 -6.95 -3.63
C ASP A 107 -10.76 -7.78 -3.49
N LEU A 108 -9.66 -7.40 -4.15
CA LEU A 108 -8.35 -8.01 -3.93
C LEU A 108 -7.90 -7.87 -2.46
N LEU A 109 -8.00 -6.66 -1.88
CA LEU A 109 -7.63 -6.45 -0.48
C LEU A 109 -8.49 -7.31 0.45
N ALA A 110 -9.80 -7.40 0.19
CA ALA A 110 -10.70 -8.25 0.95
C ALA A 110 -10.27 -9.73 0.88
N GLU A 111 -9.92 -10.22 -0.30
CA GLU A 111 -9.43 -11.58 -0.50
C GLU A 111 -8.12 -11.84 0.26
N VAL A 112 -7.12 -10.96 0.09
CA VAL A 112 -5.82 -11.06 0.77
C VAL A 112 -5.99 -11.09 2.28
N MET A 113 -6.89 -10.28 2.85
CA MET A 113 -7.16 -10.26 4.30
C MET A 113 -7.85 -11.53 4.82
N THR A 114 -8.42 -12.38 3.95
CA THR A 114 -8.92 -13.71 4.37
C THR A 114 -7.82 -14.76 4.50
N GLN A 115 -6.64 -14.48 3.93
CA GLN A 115 -5.51 -15.39 4.02
C GLN A 115 -4.91 -15.39 5.43
N ASP A 116 -4.30 -16.50 5.80
CA ASP A 116 -3.51 -16.60 7.04
C ASP A 116 -2.42 -15.51 7.00
N PRO A 117 -2.40 -14.56 7.94
CA PRO A 117 -1.43 -13.47 7.94
C PRO A 117 0.02 -13.94 7.85
N GLY A 118 0.37 -15.09 8.42
CA GLY A 118 1.71 -15.67 8.31
C GLY A 118 2.05 -16.29 6.95
N LYS A 119 1.08 -16.30 6.01
CA LYS A 119 1.17 -16.92 4.69
C LYS A 119 0.50 -16.08 3.60
N ILE A 120 0.43 -14.76 3.75
CA ILE A 120 -0.10 -13.89 2.70
C ILE A 120 0.71 -14.16 1.41
N VAL A 121 0.01 -14.67 0.38
CA VAL A 121 0.50 -14.86 -0.98
C VAL A 121 -0.28 -13.91 -1.87
N LEU A 122 0.44 -13.15 -2.70
CA LEU A 122 -0.15 -12.29 -3.72
C LEU A 122 -0.02 -13.02 -5.06
N ASP A 123 -1.16 -13.44 -5.61
CA ASP A 123 -1.32 -14.13 -6.89
C ASP A 123 -1.20 -13.19 -8.10
#